data_AF-G4YR79-F1
#
_entry.id   AF-G4YR79-F1
#
_cell.length_a   1.000
_cell.length_b   1.000
_cell.length_c   1.000
_cell.angle_alpha   90.00
_cell.angle_beta   90.00
_cell.angle_gamma   90.00
#
_symmetry.space_group_name_H-M   'P 1'
#
loop_
_entity.id
_entity.type
_entity.pdbx_description
1 polymer ?
#
loop_
_entity_poly.entity_id
_entity_poly.type
_entity_poly.pdbx_seq_one_letter_code
_entity_poly.pdbx_strand_id
1 'polypeptide(L)'
;MGVYWSDGQLYHEVASYLDGEARRWFATVMESVPPEEENINTLAGMLRAKYMTQRTTPEVVDLLNARRQMRGERLVEYAQFLREIGERGDVGESWLVNAFLKGMSSSEGATHVRGHRPQSLDEAVRLAIPHAGEYG
;
A
#
# COMPACT_ATOMS: atom_id res chain seq x y z
N MET A 1 27.13 -2.22 -10.71
CA MET A 1 27.21 -2.40 -9.24
C MET A 1 26.25 -1.40 -8.62
N GLY A 2 25.30 -1.83 -7.80
CA GLY A 2 24.35 -0.93 -7.13
C GLY A 2 25.00 -0.29 -5.92
N VAL A 3 24.79 1.01 -5.72
CA VAL A 3 25.17 1.70 -4.48
C VAL A 3 24.25 1.18 -3.38
N TYR A 4 24.80 0.65 -2.30
CA TYR A 4 24.03 0.27 -1.11
C TYR A 4 23.95 1.51 -0.21
N TRP A 5 22.76 2.08 -0.08
CA TRP A 5 22.49 3.24 0.77
C TRP A 5 22.02 2.75 2.14
N SER A 6 22.48 3.40 3.22
CA SER A 6 21.88 3.18 4.55
C SER A 6 20.53 3.90 4.68
N ASP A 7 19.70 3.48 5.63
CA ASP A 7 18.36 4.07 5.84
C ASP A 7 18.41 5.58 6.07
N GLY A 8 19.38 6.08 6.86
CA GLY A 8 19.58 7.52 7.08
C GLY A 8 20.09 8.26 5.83
N GLN A 9 20.95 7.63 5.02
CA GLN A 9 21.37 8.23 3.75
C GLN A 9 20.20 8.34 2.77
N LEU A 10 19.36 7.32 2.70
CA LEU A 10 18.17 7.30 1.85
C LEU A 10 17.13 8.31 2.34
N TYR A 11 16.97 8.45 3.66
CA TYR A 11 16.13 9.47 4.30
C TYR A 11 16.51 10.89 3.87
N HIS A 12 17.79 11.25 3.98
CA HIS A 12 18.27 12.58 3.58
C HIS A 12 18.28 12.80 2.06
N GLU A 13 18.59 11.76 1.28
CA GLU A 13 18.57 11.84 -0.18
C GLU A 13 17.15 12.12 -0.69
N VAL A 14 16.16 11.33 -0.25
CA VAL A 14 14.75 11.55 -0.63
C VAL A 14 14.26 12.91 -0.17
N ALA A 15 14.64 13.32 1.05
CA ALA A 15 14.34 14.66 1.55
C ALA A 15 14.92 15.78 0.69
N SER A 16 16.09 15.58 0.08
CA SER A 16 16.73 16.59 -0.78
C SER A 16 15.92 16.88 -2.05
N TYR A 17 15.09 15.94 -2.51
CA TYR A 17 14.17 16.13 -3.63
C TYR A 17 12.90 16.90 -3.26
N LEU A 18 12.65 17.17 -1.97
CA LEU A 18 11.54 18.03 -1.56
C LEU A 18 11.84 19.48 -1.97
N ASP A 19 10.84 20.14 -2.55
CA ASP A 19 10.95 21.54 -2.94
C ASP A 19 9.75 22.37 -2.44
N GLY A 20 9.88 23.68 -2.53
CA GLY A 20 8.80 24.63 -2.24
C GLY A 20 8.30 24.55 -0.79
N GLU A 21 7.02 24.28 -0.63
CA GLU A 21 6.36 24.16 0.68
C GLU A 21 6.75 22.87 1.41
N ALA A 22 6.93 21.76 0.69
CA ALA A 22 7.29 20.48 1.28
C ALA A 22 8.67 20.52 1.94
N ARG A 23 9.66 21.17 1.30
CA ARG A 23 10.98 21.39 1.90
C ARG A 23 10.93 22.22 3.19
N ARG A 24 10.15 23.31 3.18
CA ARG A 24 10.00 24.20 4.34
C ARG A 24 9.34 23.48 5.51
N TRP A 25 8.26 22.76 5.25
CA TRP A 25 7.60 21.93 6.26
C TRP A 25 8.52 20.85 6.81
N PHE A 26 9.22 20.13 5.93
CA PHE A 26 10.12 19.04 6.33
C PHE A 26 11.26 19.55 7.22
N ALA A 27 11.87 20.69 6.87
CA ALA A 27 12.91 21.32 7.71
C ALA A 27 12.41 21.65 9.12
N THR A 28 11.14 22.02 9.28
CA THR A 28 10.54 22.27 10.61
C THR A 28 10.29 20.98 11.39
N VAL A 29 9.79 19.93 10.74
CA VAL A 29 9.41 18.68 11.43
C VAL A 29 10.61 17.80 11.72
N MET A 30 11.65 17.82 10.88
CA MET A 30 12.87 17.04 11.09
C MET A 30 13.57 17.33 12.41
N GLU A 31 13.54 18.57 12.91
CA GLU A 31 14.15 18.91 14.21
C GLU A 31 13.53 18.13 15.38
N SER A 32 12.35 17.55 15.20
CA SER A 32 11.67 16.73 16.19
C SER A 32 11.89 15.21 16.03
N VAL A 33 12.53 14.77 14.94
CA VAL A 33 12.79 13.35 14.68
C VAL A 33 14.16 12.99 15.26
N PRO A 34 14.25 12.03 16.20
CA PRO A 34 15.52 11.54 16.71
C PRO A 34 16.36 10.87 15.60
N PRO A 35 17.71 10.96 15.62
CA PRO A 35 18.56 10.32 14.61
C PRO A 35 18.32 8.81 14.44
N GLU A 36 17.94 8.12 15.51
CA GLU A 36 17.58 6.69 15.50
C GLU A 36 16.28 6.39 14.75
N GLU A 37 15.43 7.39 14.53
CA GLU A 37 14.16 7.30 13.80
C GLU A 37 14.26 7.85 12.37
N GLU A 38 15.42 8.37 11.95
CA GLU A 38 15.67 8.88 10.59
C GLU A 38 15.77 7.74 9.56
N ASN A 39 14.61 7.25 9.14
CA ASN A 39 14.50 6.21 8.12
C ASN A 39 13.33 6.51 7.17
N ILE A 40 13.31 5.79 6.04
CA ILE A 40 12.32 6.01 4.97
C ILE A 40 10.87 5.80 5.42
N ASN A 41 10.62 4.92 6.40
CA ASN A 41 9.27 4.67 6.90
C ASN A 41 8.76 5.86 7.72
N THR A 42 9.63 6.48 8.53
CA THR A 42 9.33 7.71 9.26
C THR A 42 9.01 8.84 8.28
N LEU A 43 9.84 9.03 7.24
CA LEU A 43 9.59 10.03 6.20
C LEU A 43 8.26 9.82 5.49
N ALA A 44 7.99 8.58 5.06
CA ALA A 44 6.74 8.22 4.41
C ALA A 44 5.53 8.44 5.35
N GLY A 45 5.66 8.11 6.63
CA GLY A 45 4.65 8.34 7.66
C GLY A 45 4.32 9.84 7.81
N MET A 46 5.34 10.69 7.91
CA MET A 46 5.16 12.14 8.01
C MET A 46 4.51 12.73 6.75
N LEU A 47 4.96 12.31 5.57
CA LEU A 47 4.38 12.77 4.30
C LEU A 47 2.91 12.36 4.17
N ARG A 48 2.57 11.12 4.53
CA ARG A 48 1.18 10.66 4.57
C ARG A 48 0.36 11.46 5.58
N ALA A 49 0.86 11.69 6.79
CA ALA A 49 0.16 12.47 7.79
C ALA A 49 -0.11 13.92 7.34
N LYS A 50 0.83 14.52 6.60
CA LYS A 50 0.72 15.91 6.14
C LYS A 50 -0.13 16.08 4.89
N TYR A 51 0.02 15.19 3.91
CA TYR A 51 -0.51 15.39 2.55
C TYR A 51 -1.59 14.38 2.16
N MET A 52 -1.74 13.28 2.88
CA MET A 52 -2.77 12.28 2.60
C MET A 52 -4.02 12.58 3.43
N THR A 53 -5.16 12.73 2.76
CA THR A 53 -6.45 12.83 3.45
C THR A 53 -6.78 11.49 4.10
N GLN A 54 -6.72 11.46 5.42
CA GLN A 54 -7.16 10.31 6.22
C GLN A 54 -8.68 10.16 6.13
N ARG A 55 -9.13 8.93 6.03
CA ARG A 55 -10.53 8.49 6.01
C ARG A 55 -10.81 7.64 7.24
N THR A 56 -12.06 7.60 7.65
CA THR A 56 -12.48 6.73 8.73
C THR A 56 -12.42 5.27 8.29
N THR A 57 -12.19 4.34 9.22
CA THR A 57 -12.17 2.90 8.92
C THR A 57 -13.43 2.42 8.20
N PRO A 58 -14.66 2.83 8.58
CA PRO A 58 -15.87 2.45 7.83
C PRO A 58 -15.85 2.91 6.36
N GLU A 59 -15.45 4.16 6.10
CA GLU A 59 -15.37 4.67 4.72
C GLU A 59 -14.35 3.88 3.88
N VAL A 60 -13.20 3.53 4.46
CA VAL A 60 -12.19 2.71 3.77
C VAL A 60 -12.73 1.31 3.48
N VAL A 61 -13.40 0.68 4.46
CA VAL A 61 -14.01 -0.64 4.30
C VAL A 61 -15.10 -0.62 3.22
N ASP A 62 -15.91 0.43 3.14
CA ASP A 62 -16.93 0.58 2.10
C ASP A 62 -16.31 0.70 0.70
N LEU A 63 -15.22 1.47 0.56
CA LEU A 63 -14.48 1.58 -0.71
C LEU A 63 -13.84 0.26 -1.12
N LEU A 64 -13.20 -0.44 -0.17
CA LEU A 64 -12.62 -1.76 -0.41
C LEU A 64 -13.70 -2.76 -0.86
N ASN A 65 -14.85 -2.77 -0.20
CA ASN A 65 -15.96 -3.65 -0.55
C ASN A 65 -16.67 -3.25 -1.84
N ALA A 66 -16.62 -1.99 -2.27
CA ALA A 66 -17.17 -1.53 -3.54
C ALA A 66 -16.25 -1.83 -4.72
N ARG A 67 -14.93 -1.90 -4.50
CA ARG A 67 -13.97 -2.12 -5.57
C ARG A 67 -14.02 -3.57 -6.09
N ARG A 68 -14.25 -3.71 -7.39
CA ARG A 68 -14.21 -4.98 -8.15
C ARG A 68 -13.13 -4.90 -9.21
N GLN A 69 -12.43 -6.00 -9.48
CA GLN A 69 -11.48 -6.10 -10.58
C GLN A 69 -12.16 -5.69 -11.89
N MET A 70 -11.57 -4.74 -12.59
CA MET A 70 -12.12 -4.24 -13.85
C MET A 70 -11.78 -5.19 -15.01
N ARG A 71 -12.58 -5.17 -16.08
CA ARG A 71 -12.30 -5.97 -17.26
C ARG A 71 -10.94 -5.57 -17.87
N GLY A 72 -10.02 -6.53 -17.97
CA GLY A 72 -8.67 -6.30 -18.49
C GLY A 72 -7.68 -5.70 -17.49
N GLU A 73 -8.08 -5.54 -16.22
CA GLU A 73 -7.18 -5.14 -15.14
C GLU A 73 -6.39 -6.35 -14.64
N ARG A 74 -5.07 -6.20 -14.51
CA ARG A 74 -4.22 -7.27 -13.97
C ARG A 74 -4.43 -7.39 -12.45
N LEU A 75 -4.33 -8.60 -11.92
CA LEU A 75 -4.46 -8.86 -10.48
C LEU A 75 -3.47 -8.04 -9.63
N VAL A 76 -2.26 -7.81 -10.15
CA VAL A 76 -1.25 -6.96 -9.49
C VAL A 76 -1.67 -5.49 -9.43
N GLU A 77 -2.29 -4.98 -10.49
CA GLU A 77 -2.81 -3.60 -10.55
C GLU A 77 -4.02 -3.45 -9.65
N TYR A 78 -4.93 -4.42 -9.69
CA TYR A 78 -6.09 -4.46 -8.81
C TYR A 78 -5.68 -4.45 -7.33
N ALA A 79 -4.73 -5.31 -6.95
CA ALA A 79 -4.19 -5.34 -5.60
C ALA A 79 -3.54 -4.01 -5.20
N GLN A 80 -2.79 -3.38 -6.10
CA GLN A 80 -2.21 -2.06 -5.85
C GLN A 80 -3.28 -1.00 -5.56
N PHE A 81 -4.38 -0.98 -6.32
CA PHE A 81 -5.50 -0.08 -6.02
C PHE A 81 -6.15 -0.34 -4.66
N LEU A 82 -6.26 -1.61 -4.24
CA LEU A 82 -6.76 -1.93 -2.91
C LEU A 82 -5.83 -1.41 -1.81
N ARG A 83 -4.51 -1.49 -2.01
CA ARG A 83 -3.52 -0.89 -1.08
C ARG A 83 -3.71 0.60 -0.96
N GLU A 84 -3.84 1.31 -2.07
CA GLU A 84 -4.03 2.77 -2.07
C GLU A 84 -5.32 3.20 -1.35
N ILE A 85 -6.38 2.38 -1.40
CA ILE A 85 -7.59 2.61 -0.62
C ILE A 85 -7.28 2.38 0.87
N GLY A 86 -6.59 1.29 1.20
CA GLY A 86 -6.26 0.93 2.57
C GLY A 86 -5.32 1.92 3.26
N GLU A 87 -4.33 2.47 2.55
CA GLU A 87 -3.38 3.46 3.07
C GLU A 87 -4.03 4.76 3.55
N ARG A 88 -5.28 5.03 3.15
CA ARG A 88 -6.04 6.22 3.59
C ARG A 88 -6.69 6.04 4.95
N GLY A 89 -6.56 4.89 5.60
CA GLY A 89 -7.05 4.69 6.95
C GLY A 89 -6.37 3.52 7.65
N ASP A 90 -6.89 3.15 8.81
CA ASP A 90 -6.33 2.07 9.63
C ASP A 90 -7.01 0.74 9.29
N VAL A 91 -6.59 0.11 8.18
CA VAL A 91 -7.05 -1.22 7.78
C VAL A 91 -5.88 -2.18 7.58
N GLY A 92 -5.96 -3.33 8.23
CA GLY A 92 -4.93 -4.37 8.11
C GLY A 92 -5.08 -5.25 6.87
N GLU A 93 -4.05 -6.08 6.63
CA GLU A 93 -3.96 -7.03 5.51
C GLU A 93 -5.18 -7.95 5.36
N SER A 94 -5.81 -8.35 6.47
CA SER A 94 -7.00 -9.21 6.44
C SER A 94 -8.17 -8.56 5.69
N TRP A 95 -8.32 -7.24 5.77
CA TRP A 95 -9.33 -6.49 5.01
C TRP A 95 -8.99 -6.42 3.53
N LEU A 96 -7.71 -6.20 3.20
CA LEU A 96 -7.22 -6.16 1.81
C LEU A 96 -7.38 -7.52 1.12
N VAL A 97 -6.98 -8.60 1.79
CA VAL A 97 -7.17 -9.97 1.30
C VAL A 97 -8.64 -10.28 1.08
N ASN A 98 -9.51 -9.92 2.02
CA ASN A 98 -10.95 -10.14 1.90
C ASN A 98 -11.54 -9.37 0.71
N ALA A 99 -11.19 -8.09 0.57
CA ALA A 99 -11.63 -7.25 -0.54
C ALA A 99 -11.17 -7.81 -1.89
N PHE A 100 -9.89 -8.20 -2.00
CA PHE A 100 -9.32 -8.83 -3.18
C PHE A 100 -10.11 -10.08 -3.58
N LEU A 101 -10.26 -11.04 -2.66
CA LEU A 101 -10.96 -12.30 -2.94
C LEU A 101 -12.46 -12.12 -3.23
N LYS A 102 -13.10 -11.08 -2.70
CA LYS A 102 -14.50 -10.76 -3.01
C LYS A 102 -14.66 -10.06 -4.34
N GLY A 103 -13.66 -9.32 -4.79
CA GLY A 103 -13.76 -8.49 -5.98
C GLY A 103 -13.03 -9.01 -7.22
N MET A 104 -12.26 -10.09 -7.10
CA MET A 104 -11.71 -10.82 -8.26
C MET A 104 -12.79 -11.19 -9.29
N SER A 105 -12.45 -11.10 -10.57
CA SER A 105 -13.35 -11.50 -11.67
C SER A 105 -13.60 -13.00 -11.71
N SER A 106 -12.58 -13.81 -11.41
CA SER A 106 -12.69 -15.28 -11.36
C SER A 106 -13.06 -15.79 -9.98
N SER A 107 -14.31 -16.27 -9.89
CA SER A 107 -14.86 -16.89 -8.69
C SER A 107 -14.17 -18.22 -8.34
N GLU A 108 -13.74 -18.99 -9.34
CA GLU A 108 -12.99 -20.24 -9.16
C GLU A 108 -11.60 -19.95 -8.60
N GLY A 109 -10.87 -19.00 -9.19
CA GLY A 109 -9.57 -18.56 -8.71
C GLY A 109 -9.65 -18.02 -7.28
N ALA A 110 -10.64 -17.17 -6.98
CA ALA A 110 -10.88 -16.66 -5.64
C ALA A 110 -11.17 -17.78 -4.62
N THR A 111 -11.90 -18.82 -5.02
CA THR A 111 -12.20 -19.97 -4.14
C THR A 111 -10.96 -20.79 -3.85
N HIS A 112 -10.12 -21.01 -4.85
CA HIS A 112 -8.86 -21.73 -4.70
C HIS A 112 -7.89 -20.99 -3.75
N VAL A 113 -7.72 -19.69 -3.96
CA VAL A 113 -6.87 -18.85 -3.10
C VAL A 113 -7.40 -18.81 -1.68
N ARG A 114 -8.73 -18.73 -1.49
CA ARG A 114 -9.35 -18.75 -0.16
C ARG A 114 -9.04 -20.04 0.61
N GLY A 115 -8.92 -21.18 -0.07
CA GLY A 115 -8.53 -22.45 0.54
C GLY A 115 -7.13 -22.43 1.19
N HIS A 116 -6.23 -21.61 0.67
CA HIS A 116 -4.86 -21.45 1.15
C HIS A 116 -4.72 -20.48 2.31
N ARG A 117 -5.78 -19.73 2.66
CA ARG A 117 -5.81 -18.75 3.76
C ARG A 117 -4.61 -17.79 3.76
N PRO A 118 -4.40 -17.03 2.67
CA PRO A 118 -3.32 -16.06 2.60
C PRO A 118 -3.42 -15.04 3.73
N GLN A 119 -2.26 -14.66 4.27
CA GLN A 119 -2.14 -13.70 5.37
C GLN A 119 -1.83 -12.28 4.89
N SER A 120 -1.42 -12.13 3.63
CA SER A 120 -1.17 -10.83 3.00
C SER A 120 -1.75 -10.75 1.60
N LEU A 121 -1.96 -9.52 1.14
CA LEU A 121 -2.43 -9.26 -0.21
C LEU A 121 -1.43 -9.77 -1.26
N ASP A 122 -0.12 -9.61 -1.03
CA ASP A 122 0.91 -10.13 -1.95
C ASP A 122 0.84 -11.65 -2.06
N GLU A 123 0.63 -12.34 -0.94
CA GLU A 123 0.46 -13.79 -0.94
C GLU A 123 -0.79 -14.19 -1.73
N ALA A 124 -1.91 -13.49 -1.51
CA ALA A 124 -3.15 -13.73 -2.24
C ALA A 124 -2.98 -13.55 -3.76
N VAL A 125 -2.27 -12.50 -4.20
CA VAL A 125 -1.97 -12.25 -5.62
C VAL A 125 -1.09 -13.35 -6.19
N ARG A 126 -0.02 -13.73 -5.48
CA ARG A 126 0.91 -14.79 -5.91
C ARG A 126 0.21 -16.14 -6.06
N LEU A 127 -0.75 -16.44 -5.18
CA LEU A 127 -1.57 -17.65 -5.28
C LEU A 127 -2.63 -17.54 -6.39
N ALA A 128 -3.13 -16.35 -6.70
CA ALA A 128 -4.16 -16.17 -7.71
C ALA A 128 -3.63 -16.33 -9.13
N ILE A 129 -2.47 -15.77 -9.46
CA ILE A 129 -1.94 -15.72 -10.84
C ILE A 129 -1.80 -17.12 -11.49
N PRO A 130 -1.28 -18.16 -10.83
CA PRO A 130 -1.15 -19.48 -11.44
C PRO A 130 -2.50 -20.15 -11.77
N HIS A 131 -3.56 -19.80 -11.06
CA HIS A 131 -4.86 -20.49 -11.14
C HIS A 131 -5.92 -19.70 -11.90
N ALA A 132 -5.90 -18.38 -11.80
CA ALA A 132 -6.82 -17.46 -12.48
C ALA A 132 -6.18 -16.78 -13.71
N GLY A 133 -4.85 -16.88 -13.86
CA GLY A 133 -4.10 -16.05 -14.81
C GLY A 133 -3.96 -14.62 -14.32
N GLU A 134 -3.22 -13.80 -15.08
CA GLU A 134 -2.93 -12.42 -14.67
C GLU A 134 -4.16 -11.50 -14.64
N TYR A 135 -5.22 -11.86 -15.37
CA TYR A 135 -6.42 -11.03 -15.56
C TYR A 135 -7.65 -11.55 -14.81
N GLY A 136 -7.49 -12.60 -13.99
CA GLY A 136 -8.57 -13.17 -13.19
C GLY A 136 -9.53 -14.03 -13.99
#